data_AF-A0A3R6KC09-F1
#
_entry.id   AF-A0A3R6KC09-F1
#
_cell.length_a   1.000
_cell.length_b   1.000
_cell.length_c   1.000
_cell.angle_alpha   90.00
_cell.angle_beta   90.00
_cell.angle_gamma   90.00
#
_symmetry.space_group_name_H-M   'P 1'
#
loop_
_entity.id
_entity.type
_entity.pdbx_description
1 polymer ?
#
loop_
_entity_poly.entity_id
_entity_poly.type
_entity_poly.pdbx_seq_one_letter_code
_entity_poly.pdbx_strand_id
1 'polypeptide(L)' 'MKKERNFFKVVCIDENNPLEYRILEDFNCNDLESVHEFVTQKLKKHQGAKWILLPCSYKM' A
#
# COMPACT_ATOMS: atom_id res chain seq x y z
N MET A 1 26.97 -7.11 11.91
CA MET A 1 25.99 -7.56 10.89
C MET A 1 24.96 -6.46 10.72
N LYS A 2 24.75 -5.95 9.50
CA LYS A 2 23.69 -4.96 9.23
C LYS A 2 22.33 -5.65 9.43
N LYS A 3 21.44 -5.08 10.25
CA LYS A 3 20.08 -5.63 10.42
C LYS A 3 19.24 -5.16 9.23
N GLU A 4 18.78 -6.12 8.44
CA GLU A 4 17.78 -5.86 7.40
C GLU A 4 16.39 -5.95 8.03
N ARG A 5 15.55 -4.95 7.79
CA ARG A 5 14.14 -4.95 8.21
C ARG A 5 13.25 -4.97 6.99
N ASN A 6 12.34 -5.94 6.96
CA ASN A 6 11.36 -6.12 5.90
C ASN A 6 9.99 -5.63 6.36
N PHE A 7 9.25 -5.01 5.45
CA PHE A 7 7.87 -4.58 5.66
C PHE A 7 7.14 -4.54 4.32
N PHE A 8 5.82 -4.43 4.37
CA PHE A 8 4.95 -4.22 3.22
C PHE A 8 4.49 -2.76 3.17
N LYS A 9 4.48 -2.20 1.97
CA LYS A 9 3.84 -0.91 1.67
C LYS A 9 2.64 -1.14 0.77
N VAL A 10 1.49 -0.63 1.15
CA VAL A 10 0.25 -0.66 0.40
C VAL A 10 -0.06 0.77 -0.05
N VAL A 11 -0.26 0.95 -1.34
CA VAL A 11 -0.62 2.24 -1.93
C VAL A 11 -1.91 2.08 -2.73
N CYS A 12 -2.87 2.96 -2.50
CA CYS A 12 -4.08 3.10 -3.31
C CYS A 12 -3.94 4.34 -4.19
N ILE A 13 -4.13 4.19 -5.50
CA ILE A 13 -3.91 5.23 -6.50
C ILE A 13 -5.23 5.49 -7.22
N ASP A 14 -5.58 6.76 -7.36
CA ASP A 14 -6.71 7.19 -8.18
C ASP A 14 -6.35 7.05 -9.67
N GLU A 15 -7.02 6.13 -10.39
CA GLU A 15 -6.86 5.99 -11.85
C GLU A 15 -7.94 6.74 -12.63
N ASN A 16 -8.87 7.43 -11.97
CA ASN A 16 -9.94 8.15 -12.64
C ASN A 16 -9.48 9.49 -13.23
N ASN A 17 -8.34 10.02 -12.79
CA ASN A 17 -7.74 11.23 -13.35
C ASN A 17 -6.41 10.91 -14.06
N PRO A 18 -6.41 10.74 -15.39
CA PRO A 18 -5.18 10.40 -16.13
C PRO A 18 -4.16 11.55 -16.18
N LEU A 19 -4.56 12.77 -15.81
CA LEU A 19 -3.70 13.96 -15.84
C LEU A 19 -3.01 14.22 -14.49
N GLU A 20 -3.47 13.58 -13.42
CA GLU A 20 -2.95 13.80 -12.08
C GLU A 20 -2.75 12.48 -11.35
N TYR A 21 -1.49 12.18 -11.01
CA TYR A 21 -1.19 11.04 -10.16
C TYR A 21 -1.54 11.37 -8.70
N ARG A 22 -2.58 10.73 -8.17
CA ARG A 22 -3.04 10.95 -6.79
C ARG A 22 -3.01 9.66 -5.98
N ILE A 23 -2.35 9.71 -4.83
CA ILE A 23 -2.40 8.65 -3.82
C ILE A 23 -3.60 8.90 -2.91
N LEU A 24 -4.49 7.92 -2.83
CA LEU A 24 -5.68 7.93 -1.98
C LEU A 24 -5.40 7.38 -0.59
N GLU A 25 -4.55 6.37 -0.49
CA GLU A 25 -4.15 5.73 0.76
C GLU A 25 -2.67 5.29 0.66
N ASP A 26 -1.92 5.45 1.75
CA ASP A 26 -0.53 5.00 1.89
C ASP A 26 -0.34 4.37 3.27
N PHE A 27 0.02 3.09 3.31
CA PHE A 27 0.09 2.31 4.54
C PHE A 27 1.31 1.38 4.55
N ASN A 28 2.06 1.38 5.65
CA ASN A 28 3.16 0.46 5.88
C ASN A 28 2.78 -0.52 7.00
N CYS A 29 3.02 -1.82 6.82
CA CYS A 29 2.80 -2.84 7.84
C CYS A 29 3.85 -3.96 7.75
N ASN A 30 3.93 -4.81 8.76
CA ASN A 30 4.97 -5.85 8.84
C ASN A 30 4.47 -7.24 8.42
N ASP A 31 3.16 -7.40 8.23
CA ASP A 31 2.51 -8.68 7.99
C ASP A 31 1.36 -8.55 6.98
N LEU A 32 1.02 -9.67 6.35
CA LEU A 32 -0.02 -9.75 5.31
C LEU A 32 -1.45 -9.71 5.87
N GLU A 33 -1.66 -10.05 7.14
CA GLU A 33 -2.97 -9.99 7.78
C GLU A 33 -3.41 -8.53 7.90
N SER A 34 -2.53 -7.66 8.39
CA SER A 34 -2.72 -6.22 8.42
C SER A 34 -2.96 -5.62 7.03
N VAL A 35 -2.28 -6.12 5.98
CA VAL A 35 -2.57 -5.73 4.58
C VAL A 35 -4.00 -6.09 4.22
N HIS A 36 -4.39 -7.34 4.47
CA HIS A 36 -5.70 -7.86 4.11
C HIS A 36 -6.83 -7.06 4.79
N GLU A 37 -6.71 -6.82 6.09
CA GLU A 37 -7.68 -6.02 6.85
C GLU A 37 -7.76 -4.59 6.30
N PHE A 38 -6.61 -3.95 6.09
CA PHE A 38 -6.53 -2.57 5.59
C PHE A 38 -7.20 -2.41 4.23
N VAL A 39 -6.87 -3.28 3.28
CA VAL A 39 -7.44 -3.25 1.93
C VAL A 39 -8.94 -3.56 1.99
N THR A 40 -9.35 -4.61 2.69
CA THR A 40 -10.77 -5.04 2.74
C THR A 40 -11.68 -3.95 3.30
N GLN A 41 -11.25 -3.24 4.34
CA GLN A 41 -12.02 -2.14 4.94
C GLN A 41 -12.19 -0.94 3.99
N LYS A 42 -11.22 -0.70 3.10
CA LYS A 42 -11.17 0.50 2.24
C LYS A 42 -11.47 0.24 0.78
N LEU A 43 -11.50 -1.02 0.35
CA LEU A 43 -11.72 -1.42 -1.05
C LEU A 43 -13.02 -0.84 -1.60
N LYS A 44 -14.09 -0.86 -0.79
CA LYS A 44 -15.41 -0.32 -1.18
C LYS A 44 -15.43 1.21 -1.25
N LYS A 45 -14.54 1.90 -0.55
CA LYS A 45 -14.46 3.38 -0.51
C LYS A 45 -13.87 3.93 -1.81
N HIS A 46 -12.91 3.22 -2.40
CA HIS A 46 -12.14 3.67 -3.56
C HIS A 46 -12.43 2.80 -4.79
N GLN A 47 -13.64 2.93 -5.34
CA GLN A 47 -14.01 2.23 -6.57
C GLN A 47 -13.25 2.79 -7.78
N GLY A 48 -12.76 1.90 -8.65
CA GLY A 48 -11.94 2.29 -9.80
C GLY A 48 -10.50 2.70 -9.44
N ALA A 49 -10.12 2.63 -8.16
CA ALA A 49 -8.74 2.87 -7.74
C ALA A 49 -7.89 1.60 -7.88
N LYS A 50 -6.60 1.81 -8.13
CA LYS A 50 -5.61 0.73 -8.20
C LYS A 50 -4.90 0.56 -6.88
N TRP A 51 -4.75 -0.70 -6.47
CA TRP A 51 -4.06 -1.06 -5.24
C TRP A 51 -2.74 -1.73 -5.58
N ILE A 52 -1.65 -1.26 -4.97
CA ILE A 52 -0.30 -1.79 -5.15
C ILE A 52 0.24 -2.24 -3.79
N LEU A 53 0.68 -3.49 -3.71
CA LEU A 53 1.40 -4.06 -2.58
C LEU A 53 2.87 -4.20 -2.95
N LEU A 54 3.75 -3.56 -2.17
CA LEU A 54 5.19 -3.56 -2.40
C LEU A 54 5.91 -4.20 -1.20
N PRO A 55 6.65 -5.30 -1.40
CA PRO A 55 7.60 -5.76 -0.40
C PRO A 55 8.78 -4.78 -0.36
N CYS A 56 9.10 -4.28 0.83
CA CYS A 56 10.15 -3.29 1.05
C CYS A 56 11.17 -3.83 2.07
N SER A 57 12.44 -3.48 1.87
CA SER A 57 13.48 -3.70 2.89
C SER A 57 14.35 -2.47 3.05
N TYR A 58 14.85 -2.24 4.27
CA TYR A 58 15.86 -1.21 4.51
C TYR A 58 16.98 -1.75 5.40
N LYS A 59 18.18 -1.22 5.14
CA LYS A 59 19.39 -1.52 5.92
C LYS A 59 19.57 -0.43 6.95
N MET A 60 19.62 -0.83 8.23
CA MET A 60 20.11 0.02 9.33
C MET A 60 21.63 0.03 9.36
#